data_AF-A0A5N5IR01-F1
#
_entry.id   AF-A0A5N5IR01-F1
#
_cell.length_a   1.000
_cell.length_b   1.000
_cell.length_c   1.000
_cell.angle_alpha   90.00
_cell.angle_beta   90.00
_cell.angle_gamma   90.00
#
_symmetry.space_group_name_H-M   'P 1'
#
loop_
_entity.id
_entity.type
_entity.pdbx_description
1 polymer ?
#
loop_
_entity_poly.entity_id
_entity_poly.type
_entity_poly.pdbx_seq_one_letter_code
_entity_poly.pdbx_strand_id
1 'polypeptide(L)'
;MKTSTIYNTLVKELYHGDNPSPYLANFAQFMIQHQDHLFMQEVIKDGIDKVFEHVLRPYREEMECCPIYFVGSIAFYLQEVIQHEAHKKGYNTVHFIQKPIEYLVGE
;
A
#
# COMPACT_ATOMS: atom_id res chain seq x y z
N MET A 1 13.63 -10.01 30.08
CA MET A 1 13.52 -11.30 29.36
C MET A 1 12.58 -11.25 28.15
N LYS A 2 11.33 -10.73 28.25
CA LYS A 2 10.36 -10.72 27.12
C LYS A 2 10.81 -9.93 25.86
N THR A 3 11.53 -8.83 26.03
CA THR A 3 11.98 -7.98 24.90
C THR A 3 12.98 -8.69 23.96
N SER A 4 13.83 -9.56 24.51
CA SER A 4 14.82 -10.31 23.72
C SER A 4 14.15 -11.35 22.82
N THR A 5 13.08 -11.98 23.29
CA THR A 5 12.33 -12.97 22.49
C THR A 5 11.62 -12.32 21.31
N ILE A 6 10.96 -11.16 21.51
CA ILE A 6 10.28 -10.43 20.43
C ILE A 6 11.27 -9.97 19.36
N TYR A 7 12.41 -9.41 19.78
CA TYR A 7 13.46 -8.98 18.86
C TYR A 7 13.97 -10.14 17.99
N ASN A 8 14.24 -11.30 18.60
CA ASN A 8 14.72 -12.47 17.86
C ASN A 8 13.67 -12.96 16.84
N THR A 9 12.38 -12.92 17.19
CA THR A 9 11.30 -13.26 16.26
C THR A 9 11.25 -12.28 15.08
N LEU A 10 11.31 -10.96 15.34
CA LEU A 10 11.30 -9.95 14.28
C LEU A 10 12.46 -10.13 13.29
N VAL A 11 13.68 -10.30 13.81
CA VAL A 11 14.86 -10.49 12.96
C VAL A 11 14.74 -11.77 12.14
N LYS A 12 14.25 -12.85 12.76
CA LYS A 12 14.03 -14.11 12.06
C LYS A 12 13.03 -13.98 10.92
N GLU A 13 11.84 -13.44 11.18
CA GLU A 13 10.77 -13.35 10.18
C GLU A 13 11.10 -12.35 9.06
N LEU A 14 11.87 -11.29 9.34
CA LEU A 14 12.21 -10.25 8.36
C LEU A 14 13.45 -10.56 7.51
N TYR A 15 14.47 -11.22 8.09
CA TYR A 15 15.78 -11.37 7.45
C TYR A 15 16.21 -12.82 7.22
N HIS A 16 15.62 -13.78 7.94
CA HIS A 16 16.02 -15.19 7.86
C HIS A 16 14.90 -16.12 7.38
N GLY A 17 13.69 -15.61 7.17
CA GLY A 17 12.58 -16.34 6.58
C GLY A 17 12.66 -16.36 5.04
N ASP A 18 11.98 -17.33 4.44
CA ASP A 18 11.99 -17.52 2.97
C ASP A 18 11.33 -16.36 2.21
N ASN A 19 10.34 -15.69 2.81
CA ASN A 19 9.71 -14.48 2.28
C ASN A 19 9.12 -13.63 3.43
N PRO A 20 9.61 -12.40 3.67
CA PRO A 20 9.11 -11.54 4.74
C PRO A 20 7.76 -10.87 4.42
N SER A 21 7.33 -10.87 3.15
CA SER A 21 6.15 -10.13 2.71
C SER A 21 4.84 -10.58 3.36
N PRO A 22 4.54 -11.89 3.49
CA PRO A 22 3.35 -12.36 4.20
C PRO A 22 3.35 -12.00 5.69
N TYR A 23 4.54 -12.03 6.34
CA TYR A 23 4.67 -11.63 7.73
C TYR A 23 4.30 -10.15 7.92
N LEU A 24 4.81 -9.27 7.04
CA LEU A 24 4.49 -7.85 7.04
C LEU A 24 3.01 -7.58 6.72
N ALA A 25 2.41 -8.35 5.81
CA ALA A 25 1.01 -8.22 5.43
C ALA A 25 0.05 -8.42 6.62
N ASN A 26 0.42 -9.23 7.61
CA ASN A 26 -0.40 -9.43 8.81
C ASN A 26 -0.60 -8.14 9.63
N PHE A 27 0.32 -7.17 9.52
CA PHE A 27 0.19 -5.87 10.19
C PHE A 27 -0.61 -4.85 9.39
N ALA A 28 -0.83 -5.09 8.09
CA ALA A 28 -1.51 -4.14 7.22
C ALA A 28 -2.98 -3.95 7.62
N GLN A 29 -3.65 -5.02 8.06
CA GLN A 29 -5.02 -4.92 8.57
C GLN A 29 -5.12 -4.01 9.80
N PHE A 30 -4.18 -4.14 10.75
CA PHE A 30 -4.13 -3.29 11.94
C PHE A 30 -3.89 -1.82 11.56
N MET A 31 -2.98 -1.56 10.64
CA MET A 31 -2.70 -0.22 10.14
C MET A 31 -3.94 0.44 9.54
N ILE A 32 -4.69 -0.29 8.69
CA ILE A 32 -5.93 0.20 8.07
C ILE A 32 -7.01 0.44 9.13
N GLN A 33 -7.19 -0.47 10.08
CA GLN A 33 -8.18 -0.32 11.15
C GLN A 33 -7.95 0.91 12.04
N HIS A 34 -6.71 1.38 12.12
CA HIS A 34 -6.32 2.52 12.94
C HIS A 34 -5.84 3.71 12.10
N GLN A 35 -6.25 3.79 10.83
CA GLN A 35 -5.79 4.84 9.90
C GLN A 35 -6.17 6.27 10.33
N ASP A 36 -7.10 6.45 11.27
CA ASP A 36 -7.44 7.78 11.82
C ASP A 36 -6.43 8.28 12.87
N HIS A 37 -5.57 7.40 13.38
CA HIS A 37 -4.54 7.79 14.34
C HIS A 37 -3.38 8.50 13.63
N LEU A 38 -2.94 9.65 14.15
CA LEU A 38 -1.90 10.50 13.53
C LEU A 38 -0.66 9.71 13.07
N PHE A 39 -0.12 8.86 13.95
CA PHE A 39 1.02 8.01 13.60
C PHE A 39 0.73 7.07 12.41
N MET A 40 -0.46 6.47 12.34
CA MET A 40 -0.81 5.59 11.22
C MET A 40 -0.96 6.39 9.94
N GLN A 41 -1.54 7.59 10.00
CA GLN A 41 -1.64 8.48 8.85
C GLN A 41 -0.26 8.83 8.29
N GLU A 42 0.70 9.16 9.15
CA GLU A 42 2.08 9.46 8.75
C GLU A 42 2.74 8.26 8.07
N VAL A 43 2.62 7.07 8.66
CA VAL A 43 3.20 5.83 8.10
C VAL A 43 2.56 5.46 6.76
N ILE A 44 1.23 5.51 6.67
CA ILE A 44 0.48 5.21 5.44
C ILE A 44 0.89 6.19 4.34
N LYS A 45 0.92 7.48 4.65
CA LYS A 45 1.26 8.53 3.68
C LYS A 45 2.69 8.39 3.17
N ASP A 46 3.66 8.17 4.05
CA ASP A 46 5.06 7.92 3.66
C ASP A 46 5.19 6.69 2.75
N GLY A 47 4.45 5.61 3.05
CA GLY A 47 4.37 4.43 2.20
C GLY A 47 3.82 4.73 0.81
N ILE A 48 2.71 5.47 0.72
CA ILE A 48 2.09 5.88 -0.55
C ILE A 48 3.03 6.79 -1.34
N ASP A 49 3.67 7.77 -0.69
CA ASP A 49 4.62 8.67 -1.34
C ASP A 49 5.80 7.90 -1.96
N LYS A 50 6.31 6.87 -1.26
CA LYS A 50 7.34 5.97 -1.80
C LYS A 50 6.86 5.17 -3.00
N VAL A 51 5.59 4.74 -3.04
CA VAL A 51 5.02 4.08 -4.22
C VAL A 51 5.02 5.03 -5.42
N PHE A 52 4.56 6.28 -5.23
CA PHE A 52 4.60 7.27 -6.31
C PHE A 52 6.03 7.54 -6.79
N GLU A 53 6.97 7.74 -5.87
CA GLU A 53 8.35 8.14 -6.19
C GLU A 53 9.20 6.99 -6.78
N HIS A 54 9.00 5.76 -6.32
CA HIS A 54 9.87 4.65 -6.69
C HIS A 54 9.23 3.65 -7.66
N VAL A 55 7.91 3.45 -7.57
CA VAL A 55 7.20 2.48 -8.41
C VAL A 55 6.59 3.16 -9.63
N LEU A 56 5.91 4.29 -9.44
CA LEU A 56 5.16 4.95 -10.52
C LEU A 56 5.99 5.96 -11.31
N ARG A 57 6.96 6.63 -10.68
CA ARG A 57 7.82 7.65 -11.32
C ARG A 57 8.43 7.24 -12.68
N PRO A 58 8.89 5.98 -12.90
CA PRO A 58 9.39 5.58 -14.21
C PRO A 58 8.35 5.65 -15.34
N TYR A 59 7.06 5.59 -15.01
CA TYR A 59 5.93 5.57 -15.95
C TYR A 59 5.21 6.92 -16.06
N ARG A 60 5.87 8.02 -15.65
CA ARG A 60 5.23 9.34 -15.57
C ARG A 60 4.62 9.80 -16.89
N GLU A 61 5.21 9.42 -18.03
CA GLU A 61 4.76 9.83 -19.37
C GLU A 61 3.51 9.05 -19.77
N GLU A 62 3.47 7.75 -19.49
CA GLU A 62 2.30 6.91 -19.71
C GLU A 62 1.13 7.34 -18.81
N MET A 63 1.42 7.75 -17.57
CA MET A 63 0.42 8.25 -16.62
C MET A 63 -0.24 9.57 -17.05
N GLU A 64 0.27 10.28 -18.06
CA GLU A 64 -0.39 11.47 -18.61
C GLU A 64 -1.57 11.12 -19.53
N CYS A 65 -1.48 9.98 -20.23
CA CYS A 65 -2.50 9.56 -21.20
C CYS A 65 -3.32 8.34 -20.74
N CYS A 66 -2.83 7.57 -19.77
CA CYS A 66 -3.45 6.34 -19.32
C CYS A 66 -3.95 6.44 -17.86
N PRO A 67 -5.15 5.89 -17.56
CA PRO A 67 -5.63 5.74 -16.19
C PRO A 67 -4.71 4.83 -15.35
N ILE A 68 -4.53 5.18 -14.08
CA ILE A 68 -3.77 4.38 -13.10
C ILE A 68 -4.74 3.46 -12.36
N TYR A 69 -4.48 2.15 -12.38
CA TYR A 69 -5.27 1.17 -11.64
C TYR A 69 -4.46 0.63 -10.46
N PHE A 70 -4.95 0.88 -9.25
CA PHE A 70 -4.48 0.20 -8.06
C PHE A 70 -5.34 -1.04 -7.80
N VAL A 71 -4.69 -2.18 -7.62
CA VAL A 71 -5.36 -3.49 -7.48
C VAL A 71 -5.01 -4.12 -6.14
N GLY A 72 -6.01 -4.71 -5.49
CA GLY A 72 -5.87 -5.47 -4.25
C GLY A 72 -6.50 -4.80 -3.03
N SER A 73 -6.68 -5.60 -1.97
CA SER A 73 -7.40 -5.19 -0.76
C SER A 73 -6.80 -3.97 -0.07
N ILE A 74 -5.47 -3.90 0.06
CA ILE A 74 -4.79 -2.78 0.72
C ILE A 74 -5.06 -1.47 0.00
N ALA A 75 -4.87 -1.44 -1.32
CA ALA A 75 -5.10 -0.23 -2.09
C ALA A 75 -6.58 0.18 -2.08
N PHE A 76 -7.49 -0.80 -2.12
CA PHE A 76 -8.93 -0.55 -2.02
C PHE A 76 -9.32 0.10 -0.68
N TYR A 77 -8.80 -0.43 0.44
CA TYR A 77 -9.11 0.14 1.76
C TYR A 77 -8.43 1.48 2.02
N LEU A 78 -7.30 1.77 1.36
CA LEU A 78 -6.58 3.04 1.46
C LEU A 78 -6.91 4.03 0.32
N GLN A 79 -7.98 3.76 -0.45
CA GLN A 79 -8.26 4.49 -1.69
C GLN A 79 -8.41 6.00 -1.49
N GLU A 80 -9.01 6.47 -0.40
CA GLU A 80 -9.20 7.90 -0.14
C GLU A 80 -7.86 8.62 0.02
N VAL A 81 -6.93 8.03 0.78
CA VAL A 81 -5.59 8.58 1.00
C VAL A 81 -4.78 8.54 -0.31
N ILE A 82 -4.87 7.43 -1.05
CA ILE A 82 -4.17 7.30 -2.35
C ILE A 82 -4.69 8.32 -3.35
N GLN A 83 -6.02 8.51 -3.46
CA GLN A 83 -6.63 9.52 -4.32
C GLN A 83 -6.19 10.93 -3.95
N HIS A 84 -6.16 11.23 -2.65
CA HIS A 84 -5.71 12.53 -2.17
C HIS A 84 -4.26 12.83 -2.56
N GLU A 85 -3.35 11.88 -2.34
CA GLU A 85 -1.93 12.05 -2.71
C GLU A 85 -1.72 12.04 -4.23
N ALA A 86 -2.50 11.26 -4.98
CA ALA A 86 -2.50 11.27 -6.44
C ALA A 86 -2.88 12.65 -7.00
N HIS A 87 -3.99 13.21 -6.51
CA HIS A 87 -4.49 14.52 -6.94
C HIS A 87 -3.48 15.64 -6.62
N LYS A 88 -2.84 15.59 -5.46
CA LYS A 88 -1.76 16.53 -5.10
C LYS A 88 -0.57 16.49 -6.07
N LYS A 89 -0.33 15.34 -6.71
CA LYS A 89 0.74 15.14 -7.70
C LYS A 89 0.25 15.36 -9.14
N GLY A 90 -1.01 15.75 -9.34
CA GLY A 90 -1.59 16.04 -10.66
C GLY A 90 -2.20 14.83 -11.37
N TYR A 91 -2.31 13.68 -10.71
CA TYR A 91 -2.92 12.48 -11.28
C TYR A 91 -4.41 12.42 -10.94
N ASN A 92 -5.27 12.70 -11.92
CA ASN A 92 -6.72 12.81 -11.74
C ASN A 92 -7.50 11.53 -12.07
N THR A 93 -6.87 10.57 -12.75
CA THR A 93 -7.53 9.35 -13.23
C THR A 93 -6.95 8.13 -12.54
N VAL A 94 -7.39 7.91 -11.31
CA VAL A 94 -6.98 6.77 -10.48
C VAL A 94 -8.19 5.91 -10.14
N HIS A 95 -8.09 4.62 -10.42
CA HIS A 95 -9.13 3.63 -10.18
C HIS A 95 -8.64 2.54 -9.24
N PHE A 96 -9.57 1.92 -8.52
CA PHE A 96 -9.30 0.92 -7.50
C PHE A 96 -10.10 -0.35 -7.80
N ILE A 97 -9.42 -1.49 -7.81
CA ILE A 97 -10.03 -2.80 -8.03
C ILE A 97 -9.71 -3.68 -6.83
N GLN A 98 -10.72 -4.13 -6.07
CA GLN A 98 -10.48 -4.95 -4.89
C GLN A 98 -10.04 -6.36 -5.27
N LYS A 99 -10.79 -7.01 -6.18
CA LYS A 99 -10.47 -8.35 -6.69
C LYS A 99 -10.42 -8.31 -8.22
N PRO A 100 -9.33 -8.76 -8.85
CA PRO A 100 -9.21 -8.72 -10.32
C PRO A 100 -10.36 -9.42 -11.07
N ILE A 101 -10.97 -10.45 -10.47
CA ILE A 101 -12.07 -11.20 -11.08
C ILE A 101 -13.32 -10.36 -11.33
N GLU A 102 -13.56 -9.32 -10.51
CA GLU A 102 -14.70 -8.41 -10.67
C GLU A 102 -14.61 -7.60 -11.97
N TYR A 103 -13.40 -7.44 -12.51
CA TYR A 103 -13.17 -6.75 -13.79
C TYR A 103 -13.22 -7.70 -15.00
N LEU A 104 -13.08 -9.01 -14.77
CA LEU A 104 -13.06 -10.03 -15.83
C LEU A 104 -14.46 -10.59 -16.11
N VAL A 105 -15.29 -10.65 -15.08
CA VAL A 105 -16.70 -11.05 -15.19
C VAL A 105 -17.51 -9.77 -15.29
N GLY A 106 -17.53 -9.17 -16.48
CA GLY A 106 -18.29 -7.93 -16.72
C GLY A 106 -19.75 -8.08 -16.27
N GLU A 107 -20.30 -7.04 -15.65
CA GLU A 107 -21.75 -6.87 -15.54
C GLU A 107 -22.39 -6.67 -16.92
#